data_AF-A0A969E5Y4-F1
#
_entry.id   AF-A0A969E5Y4-F1
#
_cell.length_a   1.000
_cell.length_b   1.000
_cell.length_c   1.000
_cell.angle_alpha   90.00
_cell.angle_beta   90.00
_cell.angle_gamma   90.00
#
_symmetry.space_group_name_H-M   'P 1'
#
loop_
_entity.id
_entity.type
_entity.pdbx_description
1 polymer ?
#
loop_
_entity_poly.entity_id
_entity_poly.type
_entity_poly.pdbx_seq_one_letter_code
_entity_poly.pdbx_strand_id
1 'polypeptide(L)'
;MLKKSSTLVATLDKILRRKSTGIDIGEFKGKDFIPSHDLALSTAVSKQIHSVNLSKKEALTFLKKENLELPNAKKGWVLAQFGDLNLGWLKVLP
;
A
#
# COMPACT_ATOMS: atom_id res chain seq x y z
N MET A 1 12.37 20.72 9.60
CA MET A 1 12.59 19.36 10.13
C MET A 1 13.03 18.34 9.07
N LEU A 2 12.54 18.41 7.82
CA LEU A 2 12.88 17.47 6.73
C LEU A 2 14.34 17.53 6.21
N LYS A 3 15.03 18.69 6.26
CA LYS A 3 16.41 18.82 5.74
C LYS A 3 17.48 18.06 6.54
N LYS A 4 17.31 17.89 7.87
CA LYS A 4 18.27 17.15 8.71
C LYS A 4 18.22 15.64 8.45
N SER A 5 17.05 15.11 8.08
CA SER A 5 16.86 13.68 7.86
C SER A 5 17.58 13.21 6.59
N SER A 6 17.65 14.02 5.53
CA SER A 6 18.31 13.61 4.28
C SER A 6 19.82 13.45 4.43
N THR A 7 20.47 14.30 5.24
CA THR A 7 21.92 14.25 5.45
C THR A 7 22.36 13.02 6.26
N LEU A 8 21.55 12.61 7.25
CA LEU A 8 21.81 11.39 8.03
C LEU A 8 21.66 10.14 7.17
N VAL A 9 20.59 10.05 6.38
CA VAL A 9 20.34 8.93 5.46
C VAL A 9 21.47 8.81 4.44
N ALA A 10 21.92 9.94 3.85
CA ALA A 10 23.04 9.95 2.91
C ALA A 10 24.38 9.55 3.56
N THR A 11 24.58 9.87 4.85
CA THR A 11 25.78 9.45 5.58
C THR A 11 25.77 7.95 5.86
N LEU A 12 24.61 7.40 6.25
CA LEU A 12 24.45 5.97 6.49
C LEU A 12 24.69 5.14 5.22
N ASP A 13 24.27 5.63 4.05
CA ASP A 13 24.47 4.94 2.77
C ASP A 13 25.94 4.82 2.33
N LYS A 14 26.80 5.73 2.80
CA LYS A 14 28.24 5.67 2.53
C LYS A 14 28.96 4.64 3.38
N ILE A 15 28.42 4.31 4.56
CA ILE A 15 29.08 3.47 5.57
C ILE A 15 28.46 2.07 5.61
N LEU A 16 27.16 1.96 5.35
CA LEU A 16 26.39 0.73 5.44
C LEU A 16 25.87 0.34 4.06
N ARG A 17 26.00 -0.95 3.72
CA ARG A 17 25.34 -1.53 2.54
C ARG A 17 23.87 -1.80 2.86
N ARG A 18 23.06 -0.75 2.77
CA ARG A 18 21.64 -0.78 3.15
C ARG A 18 20.81 -1.68 2.23
N LYS A 19 20.04 -2.60 2.82
CA LYS A 19 19.09 -3.45 2.09
C LYS A 19 17.68 -2.86 1.97
N SER A 20 17.20 -2.14 2.99
CA SER A 20 15.88 -1.48 3.00
C SER A 20 15.87 -0.25 3.91
N THR A 21 14.95 0.69 3.65
CA THR A 21 14.75 1.96 4.39
C THR A 21 13.41 1.99 5.14
N GLY A 22 13.08 0.90 5.82
CA GLY A 22 11.80 0.78 6.53
C GLY A 22 10.66 0.37 5.60
N ILE A 23 9.47 0.91 5.83
CA ILE A 23 8.28 0.62 5.03
C ILE A 23 8.30 1.51 3.80
N ASP A 24 8.37 0.92 2.61
CA ASP A 24 8.08 1.65 1.39
C ASP A 24 6.62 2.13 1.47
N ILE A 25 6.38 3.41 1.20
CA ILE A 25 5.03 3.99 1.24
C ILE A 25 4.35 3.95 -0.14
N GLY A 26 5.13 3.89 -1.22
CA GLY A 26 4.65 4.01 -2.59
C GLY A 26 5.42 5.05 -3.40
N GLU A 27 4.95 5.25 -4.62
CA GLU A 27 5.58 6.11 -5.61
C GLU A 27 4.60 7.10 -6.24
N PHE A 28 5.08 8.25 -6.69
CA PHE A 28 4.31 9.16 -7.52
C PHE A 28 4.56 8.84 -9.00
N LYS A 29 3.50 8.53 -9.74
CA LYS A 29 3.50 8.45 -11.20
C LYS A 29 2.77 9.66 -11.76
N GLY A 30 3.54 10.67 -12.16
CA GLY A 30 2.98 11.97 -12.57
C GLY A 30 2.33 12.66 -11.38
N LYS A 31 1.01 12.90 -11.45
CA LYS A 31 0.23 13.50 -10.36
C LYS A 31 -0.43 12.45 -9.44
N ASP A 32 -0.39 11.18 -9.83
CA ASP A 32 -1.04 10.11 -9.09
C ASP A 32 -0.06 9.48 -8.10
N PHE A 33 -0.53 9.29 -6.86
CA PHE A 33 0.16 8.47 -5.88
C PHE A 33 -0.26 7.00 -6.04
N ILE A 34 0.71 6.10 -6.12
CA ILE A 34 0.53 4.66 -6.16
C ILE A 34 1.07 4.10 -4.85
N PRO A 35 0.20 3.67 -3.92
CA PRO A 35 0.65 3.15 -2.64
C PRO A 35 1.35 1.80 -2.83
N SER A 36 2.41 1.55 -2.05
CA SER A 36 3.19 0.31 -2.10
C SER A 36 2.42 -0.86 -1.46
N HIS A 37 2.79 -2.08 -1.86
CA HIS A 37 2.28 -3.27 -1.17
C HIS A 37 2.76 -3.35 0.29
N ASP A 38 4.00 -2.94 0.57
CA ASP A 38 4.56 -2.88 1.93
C ASP A 38 3.70 -2.03 2.88
N LEU A 39 3.17 -0.90 2.39
CA LEU A 39 2.27 -0.06 3.17
C LEU A 39 0.95 -0.77 3.48
N ALA A 40 0.38 -1.53 2.53
CA ALA A 40 -0.86 -2.27 2.76
C ALA A 40 -0.70 -3.31 3.87
N LEU A 41 0.42 -4.03 3.88
CA LEU A 41 0.68 -5.09 4.86
C LEU A 41 1.23 -4.58 6.20
N SER A 42 1.58 -3.30 6.28
CA SER A 42 2.13 -2.71 7.48
C SER A 42 1.09 -2.56 8.60
N THR A 43 1.51 -2.85 9.83
CA THR A 43 0.72 -2.55 11.04
C THR A 43 0.57 -1.06 11.31
N ALA A 44 1.37 -0.22 10.63
CA ALA A 44 1.30 1.24 10.72
C ALA A 44 0.25 1.85 9.77
N VAL A 45 -0.42 1.03 8.93
CA VAL A 45 -1.44 1.55 8.02
C VAL A 45 -2.62 2.13 8.81
N SER A 46 -3.09 3.31 8.41
CA SER A 46 -4.18 3.98 9.11
C SER A 46 -5.51 3.24 8.92
N LYS A 47 -6.23 3.02 10.02
CA LYS A 47 -7.60 2.46 10.00
C LYS A 47 -8.63 3.38 9.32
N GLN A 48 -8.26 4.63 9.02
CA GLN A 48 -9.12 5.59 8.32
C GLN A 48 -9.06 5.44 6.80
N ILE A 49 -8.13 4.63 6.28
CA ILE A 49 -8.07 4.33 4.85
C ILE A 49 -9.32 3.54 4.46
N HIS A 50 -9.88 3.87 3.30
CA HIS A 50 -11.06 3.17 2.80
C HIS A 50 -10.66 1.73 2.46
N SER A 51 -11.27 0.77 3.14
CA SER A 51 -11.07 -0.65 2.89
C SER A 51 -12.33 -1.31 2.37
N VAL A 52 -12.15 -2.44 1.70
CA VAL A 52 -13.22 -3.34 1.26
C VAL A 52 -12.93 -4.70 1.89
N ASN A 53 -13.85 -5.17 2.74
CA ASN A 53 -13.77 -6.51 3.31
C ASN A 53 -14.33 -7.50 2.28
N LEU A 54 -13.44 -8.29 1.70
CA LEU A 54 -13.73 -9.28 0.69
C LEU A 54 -14.29 -10.54 1.33
N SER A 55 -15.17 -11.23 0.63
CA SER A 55 -15.49 -12.62 0.91
C SER A 55 -14.29 -13.52 0.63
N LYS A 56 -14.30 -14.76 1.13
CA LYS A 56 -13.24 -15.74 0.83
C LYS A 56 -13.03 -15.95 -0.67
N LYS A 57 -14.12 -15.98 -1.45
CA LYS A 57 -14.06 -16.15 -2.90
C LYS A 57 -13.36 -14.95 -3.56
N GLU A 58 -13.77 -13.74 -3.19
CA GLU A 58 -13.18 -12.50 -3.73
C GLU A 58 -11.72 -12.33 -3.31
N ALA A 59 -11.37 -12.68 -2.06
CA ALA A 59 -9.98 -12.67 -1.59
C ALA A 59 -9.10 -13.64 -2.40
N LEU A 60 -9.60 -14.82 -2.73
CA LEU A 60 -8.87 -15.76 -3.59
C LEU A 60 -8.72 -15.22 -5.02
N THR A 61 -9.77 -14.63 -5.60
CA THR A 61 -9.71 -13.95 -6.91
C THR A 61 -8.71 -12.78 -6.89
N PHE A 62 -8.71 -11.96 -5.83
CA PHE A 62 -7.74 -10.89 -5.60
C PHE A 62 -6.30 -11.42 -5.62
N LEU A 63 -6.02 -12.47 -4.84
CA LEU A 63 -4.69 -13.05 -4.72
C LEU A 63 -4.21 -13.69 -6.04
N LYS A 64 -5.14 -14.20 -6.85
CA LYS A 64 -4.87 -14.66 -8.22
C LYS A 64 -4.65 -13.52 -9.22
N LYS A 65 -4.80 -12.26 -8.80
CA LYS A 65 -4.73 -11.05 -9.65
C LYS A 65 -5.77 -11.07 -10.78
N GLU A 66 -6.92 -11.67 -10.52
CA GLU A 66 -8.07 -11.69 -11.42
C GLU A 66 -8.95 -10.45 -11.17
N ASN A 67 -9.83 -10.15 -12.13
CA ASN A 67 -10.76 -9.02 -11.99
C ASN A 67 -11.80 -9.29 -10.89
N LEU A 68 -12.11 -8.23 -10.14
CA LEU A 68 -13.13 -8.20 -9.10
C LEU A 68 -14.17 -7.14 -9.44
N GLU A 69 -15.44 -7.52 -9.34
CA GLU A 69 -16.54 -6.58 -9.45
C GLU A 69 -16.94 -6.10 -8.06
N LEU A 70 -16.71 -4.82 -7.80
CA LEU A 70 -16.97 -4.18 -6.50
C LEU A 70 -17.95 -3.02 -6.68
N PRO A 71 -19.25 -3.29 -6.93
CA PRO A 71 -20.22 -2.27 -7.36
C PRO A 71 -20.42 -1.15 -6.33
N ASN A 72 -20.17 -1.42 -5.05
CA ASN A 72 -20.37 -0.48 -3.95
C ASN A 72 -19.05 0.11 -3.42
N ALA A 73 -17.90 -0.21 -4.02
CA ALA A 73 -16.61 0.29 -3.55
C ALA A 73 -16.38 1.74 -3.98
N LYS A 74 -15.73 2.51 -3.11
CA LYS A 74 -15.33 3.88 -3.43
C LYS A 74 -14.29 3.86 -4.56
N LYS A 75 -14.46 4.76 -5.53
CA LYS A 75 -13.49 4.96 -6.62
C LYS A 75 -12.12 5.38 -6.08
N GLY A 76 -11.06 4.94 -6.77
CA GLY A 76 -9.67 5.19 -6.40
C GLY A 76 -9.00 4.01 -5.69
N TRP A 77 -7.92 4.29 -4.96
CA TRP A 77 -7.19 3.28 -4.22
C TRP A 77 -7.93 2.91 -2.93
N VAL A 78 -8.25 1.63 -2.79
CA VAL A 78 -8.88 1.06 -1.59
C VAL A 78 -8.09 -0.15 -1.09
N LEU A 79 -8.09 -0.35 0.23
CA LEU A 79 -7.38 -1.45 0.86
C LEU A 79 -8.25 -2.72 0.84
N ALA A 80 -7.79 -3.78 0.19
CA ALA A 80 -8.43 -5.08 0.24
C ALA A 80 -8.17 -5.74 1.59
N GLN A 81 -9.22 -6.22 2.26
CA GLN A 81 -9.14 -6.93 3.53
C GLN A 81 -9.90 -8.25 3.47
N PHE A 82 -9.49 -9.23 4.28
CA PHE A 82 -10.27 -10.43 4.56
C PHE A 82 -10.15 -10.76 6.04
N GLY A 83 -11.26 -10.67 6.78
CA GLY A 83 -11.26 -10.94 8.22
C GLY A 83 -10.27 -10.07 8.99
N ASP A 84 -10.32 -8.75 8.78
CA ASP A 84 -9.43 -7.73 9.36
C ASP A 84 -7.95 -7.82 8.96
N LEU A 85 -7.56 -8.79 8.12
CA LEU A 85 -6.23 -8.88 7.56
C LEU A 85 -6.13 -8.12 6.24
N ASN A 86 -5.16 -7.21 6.13
CA ASN A 86 -4.88 -6.52 4.89
C ASN A 86 -4.25 -7.46 3.86
N LEU A 87 -4.77 -7.42 2.64
CA LEU A 87 -4.27 -8.24 1.53
C LEU A 87 -3.47 -7.42 0.51
N GLY A 88 -3.79 -6.13 0.34
CA GLY A 88 -3.14 -5.28 -0.66
C GLY A 88 -4.05 -4.13 -1.13
N TRP A 89 -3.64 -3.48 -2.23
CA TRP A 89 -4.39 -2.37 -2.82
C TRP A 89 -5.21 -2.80 -4.03
N LEU A 90 -6.42 -2.26 -4.13
CA LEU A 90 -7.28 -2.30 -5.30
C LEU A 90 -7.39 -0.90 -5.88
N LYS A 91 -7.28 -0.78 -7.21
CA LYS A 91 -7.62 0.46 -7.91
C LYS A 91 -9.03 0.32 -8.49
N VAL A 92 -10.02 0.88 -7.81
CA VAL A 92 -11.41 0.90 -8.27
C VAL A 92 -11.52 1.99 -9.34
N LEU A 93 -11.70 1.56 -10.59
CA LEU A 93 -11.80 2.45 -11.73
C LEU A 93 -13.19 3.12 -11.80
N PRO A 94 -13.30 4.30 -12.45
CA PRO A 94 -14.57 4.97 -12.65
C PRO A 94 -15.57 4.21 -13.50
#